data_AF-A0A3D5NN47-F1
#
_entry.id   AF-A0A3D5NN47-F1
#
_cell.length_a   1.000
_cell.length_b   1.000
_cell.length_c   1.000
_cell.angle_alpha   90.00
_cell.angle_beta   90.00
_cell.angle_gamma   90.00
#
_symmetry.space_group_name_H-M   'P 1'
#
loop_
_entity.id
_entity.type
_entity.pdbx_description
1 polymer ?
#
loop_
_entity_poly.entity_id
_entity_poly.type
_entity_poly.pdbx_seq_one_letter_code
_entity_poly.pdbx_strand_id
1 'polypeptide(L)'
;MPALKDLHAVRDVMGSTDQVILYFEGTGLDDSAHISDIRATGISLKEMFPEIITDVKSLGDSVVTFTGKEDIPAEEFEVLAADLPSSMKKMFITEDGTKSALILNIVHLPTSELEGFIDSLKAHLEENALNASVTGKSTL
;
A
#
# COMPACT_ATOMS: atom_id res chain seq x y z
N MET A 1 -17.11 -8.06 -5.19
CA MET A 1 -16.61 -7.54 -6.49
C MET A 1 -15.52 -8.47 -7.02
N PRO A 2 -15.49 -8.83 -8.31
CA PRO A 2 -14.54 -9.80 -8.87
C PRO A 2 -13.07 -9.37 -8.80
N ALA A 3 -12.77 -8.09 -8.98
CA ALA A 3 -11.39 -7.57 -8.99
C ALA A 3 -10.64 -7.69 -7.65
N LEU A 4 -11.36 -7.70 -6.52
CA LEU A 4 -10.77 -7.95 -5.19
C LEU A 4 -10.27 -9.40 -5.05
N LYS A 5 -10.79 -10.35 -5.85
CA LYS A 5 -10.34 -11.75 -5.81
C LYS A 5 -8.95 -11.94 -6.43
N ASP A 6 -8.55 -11.12 -7.39
CA ASP A 6 -7.25 -11.27 -8.06
C ASP A 6 -6.09 -10.80 -7.16
N LEU A 7 -6.30 -9.77 -6.34
CA LEU A 7 -5.35 -9.36 -5.31
C LEU A 7 -5.28 -10.35 -4.14
N HIS A 8 -6.37 -11.09 -3.87
CA HIS A 8 -6.36 -12.14 -2.82
C HIS A 8 -5.43 -13.32 -3.13
N ALA A 9 -5.17 -13.65 -4.40
CA ALA A 9 -4.30 -14.78 -4.75
C ALA A 9 -2.80 -14.48 -4.57
N VAL A 10 -2.41 -13.21 -4.74
CA VAL A 10 -1.04 -12.72 -4.51
C VAL A 10 -0.66 -12.78 -3.02
N ARG A 11 -1.66 -12.64 -2.14
CA ARG A 11 -1.53 -12.57 -0.67
C ARG A 11 -1.05 -13.88 -0.01
N ASP A 12 -1.36 -15.05 -0.57
CA ASP A 12 -1.13 -16.33 0.12
C ASP A 12 0.34 -16.83 0.05
N VAL A 13 1.24 -16.08 -0.62
CA VAL A 13 2.63 -16.49 -0.89
C VAL A 13 3.68 -15.78 -0.02
N MET A 14 3.35 -14.68 0.67
CA MET A 14 4.30 -13.89 1.46
C MET A 14 4.11 -14.13 2.96
N GLY A 15 5.18 -14.58 3.63
CA GLY A 15 5.16 -15.14 4.99
C GLY A 15 4.56 -14.27 6.10
N SER A 16 3.90 -14.98 7.02
CA SER A 16 3.36 -14.62 8.34
C SER A 16 3.87 -13.33 9.01
N THR A 17 3.30 -12.20 8.61
CA THR A 17 3.22 -10.96 9.41
C THR A 17 1.78 -10.49 9.36
N ASP A 18 1.24 -9.98 10.46
CA ASP A 18 -0.09 -9.35 10.42
C ASP A 18 -0.04 -8.15 9.48
N GLN A 19 -1.05 -8.04 8.62
CA GLN A 19 -1.06 -7.07 7.51
C GLN A 19 -2.38 -6.32 7.44
N VAL A 20 -2.25 -5.02 7.15
CA VAL A 20 -3.36 -4.14 6.80
C VAL A 20 -3.14 -3.63 5.39
N ILE A 21 -4.16 -3.76 4.54
CA ILE A 21 -4.14 -3.30 3.16
C ILE A 21 -5.04 -2.09 3.04
N LEU A 22 -4.50 -1.01 2.49
CA LEU A 22 -5.22 0.20 2.12
C LEU A 22 -5.42 0.18 0.60
N TYR A 23 -6.67 0.21 0.15
CA TYR A 23 -7.03 0.25 -1.26
C TYR A 23 -7.41 1.65 -1.67
N PHE A 24 -6.80 2.17 -2.72
CA PHE A 24 -7.14 3.46 -3.33
C PHE A 24 -7.92 3.21 -4.62
N GLU A 25 -9.00 3.95 -4.83
CA GLU A 25 -9.76 3.94 -6.08
C GLU A 25 -9.71 5.32 -6.74
N GLY A 26 -9.43 5.35 -8.04
CA GLY A 26 -9.23 6.58 -8.81
C GLY A 26 -9.00 6.30 -10.29
N THR A 27 -8.52 7.29 -11.03
CA THR A 27 -8.12 7.12 -12.44
C THR A 27 -6.69 7.59 -12.61
N GLY A 28 -5.85 6.79 -13.27
CA GLY A 28 -4.43 7.12 -13.46
C GLY A 28 -3.60 6.94 -12.18
N LEU A 29 -3.93 5.95 -11.34
CA LEU A 29 -3.19 5.68 -10.10
C LEU A 29 -1.76 5.16 -10.34
N ASP A 30 -1.40 4.93 -11.60
CA ASP A 30 -0.08 4.57 -12.10
C ASP A 30 0.76 5.78 -12.53
N ASP A 31 0.23 7.00 -12.42
CA ASP A 31 1.00 8.21 -12.67
C ASP A 31 1.98 8.53 -11.51
N SER A 32 3.01 9.31 -11.82
CA SER A 32 4.07 9.64 -10.85
C SER A 32 3.55 10.40 -9.62
N ALA A 33 2.51 11.22 -9.79
CA ALA A 33 1.91 12.00 -8.70
C ALA A 33 1.21 11.09 -7.69
N HIS A 34 0.30 10.23 -8.14
CA HIS A 34 -0.43 9.31 -7.27
C HIS A 34 0.49 8.26 -6.65
N ILE A 35 1.49 7.76 -7.39
CA ILE A 35 2.45 6.81 -6.81
C ILE A 35 3.26 7.49 -5.69
N SER A 36 3.69 8.74 -5.90
CA SER A 36 4.38 9.52 -4.88
C SER A 36 3.49 9.79 -3.66
N ASP A 37 2.22 10.15 -3.88
CA ASP A 37 1.26 10.43 -2.81
C ASP A 37 0.96 9.19 -1.96
N ILE A 38 0.79 8.02 -2.60
CA ILE A 38 0.58 6.75 -1.90
C ILE A 38 1.82 6.38 -1.09
N ARG A 39 3.03 6.57 -1.64
CA ARG A 39 4.29 6.33 -0.92
C ARG A 39 4.42 7.28 0.28
N ALA A 40 4.15 8.57 0.10
CA ALA A 40 4.20 9.55 1.17
C ALA A 40 3.18 9.25 2.28
N THR A 41 1.97 8.81 1.91
CA THR A 41 0.95 8.31 2.85
C THR A 41 1.51 7.16 3.69
N GLY A 42 2.17 6.19 3.04
CA GLY A 42 2.83 5.09 3.71
C GLY A 42 3.89 5.52 4.73
N ILE A 43 4.75 6.45 4.35
CA ILE A 43 5.80 7.02 5.23
C ILE A 43 5.16 7.73 6.43
N SER A 44 4.18 8.60 6.18
CA SER A 44 3.44 9.33 7.23
C SER A 44 2.79 8.38 8.24
N LEU A 45 2.13 7.31 7.76
CA LEU A 45 1.53 6.30 8.63
C LEU A 45 2.57 5.61 9.51
N LYS A 46 3.72 5.24 8.94
CA LYS A 46 4.82 4.61 9.69
C LYS A 46 5.39 5.53 10.77
N GLU A 47 5.50 6.83 10.49
CA GLU A 47 5.94 7.83 11.46
C GLU A 47 4.92 8.07 12.59
N MET A 48 3.63 7.95 12.28
CA MET A 48 2.54 8.15 13.24
C MET A 48 2.29 6.94 14.14
N PHE A 49 2.52 5.73 13.61
CA PHE A 49 2.35 4.47 14.33
C PHE A 49 3.64 3.64 14.35
N PRO A 50 4.78 4.18 14.84
CA PRO A 50 6.09 3.54 14.72
C PRO A 50 6.23 2.25 15.55
N GLU A 51 5.41 2.10 16.60
CA GLU A 51 5.39 0.89 17.44
C GLU A 51 4.49 -0.21 16.85
N ILE A 52 3.61 0.13 15.91
CA ILE A 52 2.66 -0.81 15.29
C ILE A 52 3.12 -1.19 13.88
N ILE A 53 3.46 -0.20 13.04
CA ILE A 53 3.83 -0.40 11.64
C ILE A 53 5.34 -0.67 11.55
N THR A 54 5.69 -1.90 11.25
CA THR A 54 7.09 -2.35 11.10
C THR A 54 7.64 -2.02 9.72
N ASP A 55 6.81 -2.15 8.69
CA ASP A 55 7.21 -1.99 7.30
C ASP A 55 6.03 -1.57 6.43
N VAL A 56 6.32 -0.90 5.33
CA VAL A 56 5.32 -0.39 4.37
C VAL A 56 5.76 -0.78 2.97
N LYS A 57 4.81 -1.28 2.19
CA LYS A 57 5.05 -1.70 0.81
C LYS A 57 4.01 -1.09 -0.12
N SER A 58 4.50 -0.41 -1.14
CA SER A 58 3.71 0.18 -2.21
C SER A 58 4.34 -0.08 -3.57
N LEU A 59 3.63 0.30 -4.64
CA LEU A 59 4.26 0.41 -5.96
C LEU A 59 5.48 1.32 -5.90
N GLY A 60 5.39 2.43 -5.15
CA GLY A 60 6.51 3.36 -4.99
C GLY A 60 7.73 2.75 -4.33
N ASP A 61 7.54 1.98 -3.25
CA ASP A 61 8.64 1.27 -2.58
C ASP A 61 9.23 0.17 -3.47
N SER A 62 8.41 -0.44 -4.33
CA SER A 62 8.88 -1.43 -5.30
C SER A 62 9.82 -0.79 -6.33
N VAL A 63 9.52 0.44 -6.79
CA VAL A 63 10.41 1.19 -7.68
C VAL A 63 11.75 1.49 -7.00
N VAL A 64 11.71 1.97 -5.75
CA VAL A 64 12.93 2.23 -4.96
C VAL A 64 13.76 0.96 -4.79
N THR A 65 13.11 -0.13 -4.40
CA THR A 65 13.77 -1.43 -4.19
C THR A 65 14.40 -1.97 -5.48
N PHE A 66 13.71 -1.85 -6.61
CA PHE A 66 14.17 -2.33 -7.91
C PHE A 66 15.36 -1.52 -8.44
N THR A 67 15.33 -0.20 -8.22
CA THR A 67 16.34 0.73 -8.74
C THR A 67 17.52 0.94 -7.80
N GLY A 68 17.34 0.67 -6.50
CA GLY A 68 18.29 0.99 -5.45
C GLY A 68 18.43 2.49 -5.18
N LYS A 69 17.49 3.32 -5.66
CA LYS A 69 17.49 4.78 -5.50
C LYS A 69 16.38 5.21 -4.55
N GLU A 70 16.73 5.82 -3.42
CA GLU A 70 15.74 6.33 -2.45
C GLU A 70 15.07 7.63 -2.91
N ASP A 71 15.88 8.52 -3.51
CA ASP A 71 15.46 9.80 -4.09
C ASP A 71 15.34 9.67 -5.61
N ILE A 72 14.10 9.54 -6.08
CA ILE A 72 13.76 9.45 -7.50
C ILE A 72 12.96 10.70 -7.87
N PRO A 73 13.45 11.54 -8.79
CA PRO A 73 12.67 12.67 -9.31
C PRO A 73 11.34 12.19 -9.89
N ALA A 74 10.26 12.94 -9.68
CA ALA A 74 8.92 12.57 -10.15
C ALA A 74 8.89 12.23 -11.67
N GLU A 75 9.67 12.97 -12.46
CA GLU A 75 9.82 12.78 -13.91
C GLU A 75 10.48 11.44 -14.30
N GLU A 76 11.39 10.93 -13.46
CA GLU A 76 12.02 9.62 -13.66
C GLU A 76 11.16 8.49 -13.09
N PHE A 77 10.28 8.81 -12.14
CA PHE A 77 9.49 7.83 -11.41
C PHE A 77 8.55 7.04 -12.32
N GLU A 78 7.89 7.72 -13.26
CA GLU A 78 6.96 7.10 -14.20
C GLU A 78 7.66 6.08 -15.11
N VAL A 79 8.86 6.42 -15.59
CA VAL A 79 9.67 5.54 -16.45
C VAL A 79 10.16 4.32 -15.67
N LEU A 80 10.64 4.52 -14.44
CA LEU A 80 11.14 3.43 -13.60
C LEU A 80 10.00 2.54 -13.09
N ALA A 81 8.84 3.13 -12.81
CA ALA A 81 7.61 2.39 -12.57
C ALA A 81 7.23 1.60 -13.83
N ALA A 82 7.30 2.17 -15.03
CA ALA A 82 7.02 1.46 -16.28
C ALA A 82 7.92 0.23 -16.48
N ASP A 83 9.18 0.29 -16.04
CA ASP A 83 10.16 -0.81 -16.16
C ASP A 83 10.02 -1.92 -15.11
N LEU A 84 9.21 -1.73 -14.06
CA LEU A 84 8.97 -2.80 -13.09
C LEU A 84 8.37 -4.04 -13.75
N PRO A 85 8.83 -5.25 -13.37
CA PRO A 85 8.20 -6.49 -13.82
C PRO A 85 6.69 -6.47 -13.57
N SER A 86 5.91 -6.88 -14.56
CA SER A 86 4.44 -6.87 -14.49
C SER A 86 3.90 -7.67 -13.29
N SER A 87 4.60 -8.74 -12.89
CA SER A 87 4.29 -9.51 -11.69
C SER A 87 4.39 -8.70 -10.40
N MET A 88 5.33 -7.75 -10.31
CA MET A 88 5.48 -6.86 -9.15
C MET A 88 4.43 -5.75 -9.15
N LYS A 89 4.15 -5.16 -10.33
CA LYS A 89 3.10 -4.14 -10.46
C LYS A 89 1.73 -4.64 -10.07
N LYS A 90 1.34 -5.83 -10.55
CA LYS A 90 0.04 -6.45 -10.30
C LYS A 90 -0.25 -6.73 -8.82
N MET A 91 0.77 -6.66 -7.96
CA MET A 91 0.59 -6.75 -6.50
C MET A 91 -0.04 -5.48 -5.91
N PHE A 92 0.20 -4.33 -6.56
CA PHE A 92 -0.15 -3.03 -6.03
C PHE A 92 -1.11 -2.25 -6.91
N ILE A 93 -1.20 -2.52 -8.22
CA ILE A 93 -2.10 -1.79 -9.12
C ILE A 93 -2.79 -2.72 -10.11
N THR A 94 -4.07 -2.43 -10.40
CA THR A 94 -4.83 -3.13 -11.44
C THR A 94 -4.34 -2.76 -12.84
N GLU A 95 -4.55 -3.65 -13.82
CA GLU A 95 -4.09 -3.43 -15.20
C GLU A 95 -4.68 -2.18 -15.86
N ASP A 96 -5.86 -1.75 -15.41
CA ASP A 96 -6.55 -0.55 -15.89
C ASP A 96 -6.15 0.73 -15.14
N GLY A 97 -5.24 0.66 -14.16
CA GLY A 97 -4.76 1.81 -13.39
C GLY A 97 -5.83 2.46 -12.49
N THR A 98 -6.96 1.79 -12.26
CA THR A 98 -8.08 2.37 -11.50
C THR A 98 -8.07 2.04 -10.01
N LYS A 99 -7.29 1.03 -9.60
CA LYS A 99 -7.17 0.63 -8.19
C LYS A 99 -5.73 0.40 -7.83
N SER A 100 -5.32 0.97 -6.70
CA SER A 100 -3.99 0.79 -6.12
C SER A 100 -4.06 0.27 -4.69
N ALA A 101 -2.98 -0.32 -4.20
CA ALA A 101 -2.87 -0.89 -2.87
C ALA A 101 -1.57 -0.47 -2.17
N LEU A 102 -1.67 -0.20 -0.87
CA LEU A 102 -0.59 0.02 0.06
C LEU A 102 -0.69 -1.04 1.15
N ILE A 103 0.39 -1.77 1.40
CA ILE A 103 0.44 -2.85 2.37
C ILE A 103 1.24 -2.36 3.58
N LEU A 104 0.60 -2.37 4.74
CA LEU A 104 1.22 -2.09 6.02
C LEU A 104 1.49 -3.42 6.72
N ASN A 105 2.77 -3.72 6.98
CA ASN A 105 3.16 -4.84 7.83
C ASN A 105 3.18 -4.35 9.28
N ILE A 106 2.37 -4.98 10.12
CA ILE A 106 2.22 -4.58 11.51
C ILE A 106 2.77 -5.65 12.46
N VAL A 107 3.13 -5.23 13.68
CA VAL A 107 3.33 -6.16 14.79
C VAL A 107 2.03 -6.92 15.05
N HIS A 108 2.14 -8.10 15.67
CA HIS A 108 0.95 -8.82 16.09
C HIS A 108 0.18 -8.00 17.12
N LEU A 109 -1.11 -7.78 16.85
CA LEU A 109 -2.02 -7.05 17.73
C LEU A 109 -3.19 -7.95 18.17
N PRO A 110 -3.58 -7.92 19.45
CA PRO A 110 -4.87 -8.46 19.89
C PRO A 110 -6.03 -7.84 19.11
N THR A 111 -7.14 -8.57 18.97
CA THR A 111 -8.31 -8.14 18.17
C THR A 111 -8.80 -6.74 18.54
N SER A 112 -8.91 -6.41 19.83
CA SER A 112 -9.36 -5.09 20.29
C SER A 112 -8.40 -3.95 19.92
N GLU A 113 -7.09 -4.23 19.92
CA GLU A 113 -6.07 -3.24 19.55
C GLU A 113 -6.02 -3.07 18.03
N LEU A 114 -6.18 -4.16 17.28
CA LEU A 114 -6.29 -4.11 15.82
C LEU A 114 -7.52 -3.32 15.38
N GLU A 115 -8.68 -3.52 16.01
CA GLU A 115 -9.89 -2.75 15.71
C GLU A 115 -9.66 -1.25 15.96
N GLY A 116 -9.08 -0.88 17.11
CA GLY A 116 -8.75 0.52 17.41
C GLY A 116 -7.73 1.13 16.45
N PHE A 117 -6.74 0.34 16.01
CA PHE A 117 -5.77 0.76 14.99
C PHE A 117 -6.44 0.99 13.63
N ILE A 118 -7.30 0.06 13.18
CA ILE A 118 -8.04 0.18 11.93
C ILE A 118 -8.94 1.41 11.93
N ASP A 119 -9.61 1.71 13.05
CA ASP A 119 -10.46 2.90 13.16
C ASP A 119 -9.63 4.20 13.17
N SER A 120 -8.45 4.18 13.80
CA SER A 120 -7.51 5.32 13.76
C SER A 120 -6.99 5.57 12.33
N LEU A 121 -6.69 4.50 11.57
CA LEU A 121 -6.31 4.61 10.17
C LEU A 121 -7.42 5.22 9.32
N LYS A 122 -8.67 4.77 9.49
CA LYS A 122 -9.81 5.32 8.76
C LYS A 122 -10.00 6.80 9.04
N ALA A 123 -9.96 7.20 10.31
CA ALA A 123 -10.09 8.61 10.70
C ALA A 123 -9.02 9.48 10.02
N HIS A 124 -7.76 9.02 10.02
CA HIS A 124 -6.68 9.75 9.35
C HIS A 124 -6.87 9.85 7.83
N LEU A 125 -7.31 8.76 7.17
CA LEU A 125 -7.51 8.73 5.73
C LEU A 125 -8.70 9.60 5.28
N GLU A 126 -9.77 9.64 6.08
CA GLU A 126 -10.93 10.52 5.86
C GLU A 126 -10.56 12.00 6.02
N GLU A 127 -9.75 12.34 7.02
CA GLU A 127 -9.26 13.72 7.24
C GLU A 127 -8.36 14.22 6.10
N ASN A 128 -7.64 13.32 5.43
CA ASN A 128 -6.75 13.66 4.30
C ASN A 128 -7.41 13.49 2.92
N ALA A 129 -8.73 13.24 2.87
CA ALA A 129 -9.52 13.11 1.64
C ALA A 129 -9.00 12.04 0.64
N LEU A 130 -8.31 11.02 1.13
CA LEU A 130 -7.92 9.87 0.32
C LEU A 130 -9.10 8.90 0.26
N ASN A 131 -9.60 8.57 -0.93
CA ASN A 131 -10.61 7.52 -1.13
C ASN A 131 -9.97 6.14 -0.88
N ALA A 132 -9.69 5.84 0.39
CA ALA A 132 -8.99 4.65 0.82
C ALA A 132 -9.92 3.69 1.57
N SER A 133 -10.02 2.43 1.12
CA SER A 133 -10.73 1.36 1.83
C SER A 133 -9.73 0.50 2.60
N VAL A 134 -9.93 0.35 3.91
CA VAL A 134 -9.04 -0.40 4.81
C VAL A 134 -9.54 -1.83 5.00
N THR A 135 -8.71 -2.83 4.73
CA THR A 135 -8.98 -4.23 5.09
C THR A 135 -7.80 -4.84 5.86
N GLY A 136 -8.08 -5.46 7.01
CA GLY A 136 -7.07 -6.11 7.86
C GLY A 136 -7.36 -7.60 8.02
N LYS A 137 -6.32 -8.42 8.08
CA LYS A 137 -6.42 -9.85 8.47
C LYS A 137 -5.45 -10.09 9.63
N SER A 138 -5.99 -10.57 10.75
CA SER A 138 -5.21 -11.11 11.88
C SER A 138 -5.35 -12.62 11.88
N THR A 139 -4.22 -13.33 11.97
CA THR A 139 -4.23 -14.77 12.23
C THR A 139 -4.21 -14.99 13.75
N LEU A 140 -5.31 -15.54 14.27
CA LEU A 140 -5.43 -16.08 15.64
C LEU A 140 -4.52 -17.28 15.87
#